data_AF-A0A1F9ZE40-F1
#
_entry.id   AF-A0A1F9ZE40-F1
#
_cell.length_a   1.000
_cell.length_b   1.000
_cell.length_c   1.000
_cell.angle_alpha   90.00
_cell.angle_beta   90.00
_cell.angle_gamma   90.00
#
_symmetry.space_group_name_H-M   'P 1'
#
loop_
_entity.id
_entity.type
_entity.pdbx_description
1 polymer ?
#
loop_
_entity_poly.entity_id
_entity_poly.type
_entity_poly.pdbx_seq_one_letter_code
_entity_poly.pdbx_strand_id
1 'polypeptide(L)'
;MPPSKADLIEPLDVREPPGRAVGKVAELWKPLDTGKIMCTACARYCKIGEGQVGLCGVRGVHDGKLWLYVYGKVITGHVDPIEKKPVMHYRPGSKIFSVATTGCSWLCRYCFLPGTKVLTTRGQESIERIFSSSVPTENPEIRRSEGRLAFTHKRRWRPVVRAFEHFYSGPILELRIPGMDDVRCTPEHRLYASVDQGPVSEVRADSLTDRDCLVIPRPKVEGDARGMPRWIGFWDGMEETILEGSGGTLLAQRPRSLEQMVTEDYIFAGIRRIHTKTYVGPVYNIEVEEDHSYTANFMAVANCQNFDISQRRKVEGIEVEPQDVVNMTLEQGCQGLAYTYNEPSIFIEFARDIGMAARKAGLINIFVSNGYDTPDGVEQMPRFLDAITVDFKGSGETEFVRKYIGIPNADPIFDTLKRIRDTKATHIEITDLIVPQVGDSLDAARRLSKFVHDELGPDTPIHFLRFHPDYKMMEFPSTPVETLEAHCAVAKEEGLRYVYIGNVAGHPLEHTYCPGCGAIAVRRYGFDITGWYLDRQNRCKKCGTPLPIVGSLEKTFKDDRFYSVLHHG
;
A
#
# COMPACT_ATOMS: atom_id res chain seq x y z
N MET A 1 -16.52 -5.73 -26.87
CA MET A 1 -17.73 -5.74 -26.01
C MET A 1 -17.24 -5.98 -24.59
N PRO A 2 -17.68 -5.22 -23.58
CA PRO A 2 -17.32 -5.53 -22.20
C PRO A 2 -17.84 -6.95 -21.87
N PRO A 3 -17.08 -7.79 -21.15
CA PRO A 3 -17.52 -9.11 -20.76
C PRO A 3 -18.82 -9.01 -19.93
N SER A 4 -19.74 -9.94 -20.18
CA SER A 4 -21.06 -9.93 -19.55
C SER A 4 -20.94 -10.23 -18.05
N LYS A 5 -21.89 -9.74 -17.23
CA LYS A 5 -21.97 -9.95 -15.78
C LYS A 5 -22.09 -11.44 -15.33
N ALA A 6 -22.02 -12.41 -16.24
CA ALA A 6 -22.23 -13.83 -15.96
C ALA A 6 -20.96 -14.61 -15.57
N ASP A 7 -19.76 -14.02 -15.64
CA ASP A 7 -18.48 -14.74 -15.46
C ASP A 7 -17.77 -14.47 -14.10
N LEU A 8 -18.48 -13.92 -13.11
CA LEU A 8 -17.91 -13.70 -11.78
C LEU A 8 -17.98 -14.99 -10.95
N ILE A 9 -16.92 -15.81 -11.00
CA ILE A 9 -16.72 -16.92 -10.06
C ILE A 9 -16.67 -16.35 -8.63
N GLU A 10 -17.34 -17.01 -7.68
CA GLU A 10 -17.30 -16.62 -6.28
C GLU A 10 -15.85 -16.43 -5.81
N PRO A 11 -15.54 -15.28 -5.20
CA PRO A 11 -14.18 -14.91 -4.85
C PRO A 11 -13.59 -15.83 -3.76
N LEU A 12 -12.39 -16.36 -4.02
CA LEU A 12 -11.76 -17.42 -3.21
C LEU A 12 -11.02 -16.84 -1.99
N ASP A 13 -11.41 -17.20 -0.77
CA ASP A 13 -10.68 -16.86 0.45
C ASP A 13 -9.52 -17.85 0.67
N VAL A 14 -8.27 -17.39 0.55
CA VAL A 14 -7.08 -18.25 0.61
C VAL A 14 -6.63 -18.58 2.04
N ARG A 15 -7.39 -18.15 3.04
CA ARG A 15 -7.20 -18.57 4.44
C ARG A 15 -7.95 -19.87 4.74
N GLU A 16 -8.59 -20.45 3.74
CA GLU A 16 -9.03 -21.83 3.67
C GLU A 16 -8.57 -22.31 2.28
N PRO A 17 -7.67 -23.29 2.16
CA PRO A 17 -7.15 -23.76 0.89
C PRO A 17 -8.38 -24.23 0.08
N PRO A 18 -8.54 -23.84 -1.20
CA PRO A 18 -9.78 -23.96 -1.98
C PRO A 18 -10.49 -25.33 -2.02
N GLY A 19 -9.92 -26.38 -1.44
CA GLY A 19 -10.37 -27.75 -1.56
C GLY A 19 -10.29 -28.29 -3.00
N ARG A 20 -9.82 -27.45 -3.95
CA ARG A 20 -9.67 -27.72 -5.38
C ARG A 20 -8.53 -26.89 -5.96
N ALA A 21 -7.93 -27.41 -7.03
CA ALA A 21 -7.00 -26.65 -7.85
C ALA A 21 -7.65 -25.38 -8.45
N VAL A 22 -7.07 -24.20 -8.21
CA VAL A 22 -7.46 -22.92 -8.84
C VAL A 22 -6.21 -22.22 -9.36
N GLY A 23 -6.32 -21.57 -10.52
CA GLY A 23 -5.19 -20.92 -11.19
C GLY A 23 -4.29 -21.93 -11.90
N LYS A 24 -2.98 -21.83 -11.71
CA LYS A 24 -1.97 -22.66 -12.40
C LYS A 24 -1.02 -23.31 -11.41
N VAL A 25 -0.53 -24.51 -11.72
CA VAL A 25 0.57 -25.14 -10.96
C VAL A 25 1.80 -24.23 -11.07
N ALA A 26 2.30 -23.80 -9.92
CA ALA A 26 3.48 -22.96 -9.81
C ALA A 26 4.76 -23.76 -10.07
N GLU A 27 5.75 -23.09 -10.65
CA GLU A 27 7.00 -23.72 -11.10
C GLU A 27 8.15 -23.49 -10.12
N LEU A 28 8.09 -22.41 -9.34
CA LEU A 28 9.17 -21.99 -8.44
C LEU A 28 9.07 -22.63 -7.06
N TRP A 29 9.56 -23.86 -6.95
CA TRP A 29 9.62 -24.58 -5.69
C TRP A 29 10.66 -25.71 -5.63
N LYS A 30 10.97 -26.17 -4.41
CA LYS A 30 11.84 -27.32 -4.13
C LYS A 30 11.18 -28.27 -3.12
N PRO A 31 11.26 -29.60 -3.30
CA PRO A 31 10.76 -30.55 -2.30
C PRO A 31 11.62 -30.48 -1.02
N LEU A 32 11.01 -30.80 0.12
CA LEU A 32 11.70 -30.98 1.39
C LEU A 32 11.48 -32.40 1.91
N ASP A 33 12.44 -32.94 2.66
CA ASP A 33 12.39 -34.29 3.26
C ASP A 33 11.20 -34.50 4.21
N THR A 34 10.63 -33.40 4.70
CA THR A 34 9.43 -33.38 5.57
C THR A 34 8.11 -33.61 4.83
N GLY A 35 8.13 -33.78 3.50
CA GLY A 35 6.93 -33.83 2.65
C GLY A 35 6.32 -32.46 2.35
N LYS A 36 6.92 -31.37 2.84
CA LYS A 36 6.54 -29.99 2.51
C LYS A 36 7.23 -29.52 1.24
N ILE A 37 6.67 -28.46 0.65
CA ILE A 37 7.26 -27.75 -0.48
C ILE A 37 7.87 -26.43 0.01
N MET A 38 9.11 -26.13 -0.39
CA MET A 38 9.69 -24.80 -0.23
C MET A 38 9.38 -23.97 -1.49
N CYS A 39 8.54 -22.96 -1.36
CA CYS A 39 8.30 -21.99 -2.43
C CYS A 39 9.54 -21.12 -2.60
N THR A 40 10.02 -20.97 -3.85
CA THR A 40 11.21 -20.19 -4.18
C THR A 40 10.87 -18.97 -5.03
N ALA A 41 9.64 -18.47 -5.03
CA ALA A 41 9.29 -17.26 -5.79
C ALA A 41 9.84 -15.96 -5.20
N CYS A 42 9.95 -15.86 -3.87
CA CYS A 42 10.51 -14.70 -3.16
C CYS A 42 11.36 -15.16 -1.96
N ALA A 43 12.21 -14.28 -1.44
CA ALA A 43 13.19 -14.58 -0.36
C ALA A 43 12.57 -14.86 1.02
N ARG A 44 11.25 -15.05 1.09
CA ARG A 44 10.57 -15.63 2.26
C ARG A 44 10.81 -17.14 2.38
N TYR A 45 11.09 -17.83 1.27
CA TYR A 45 11.30 -19.28 1.23
C TYR A 45 10.25 -20.08 2.04
N CYS A 46 8.97 -19.72 1.88
CA CYS A 46 7.89 -20.33 2.67
C CYS A 46 7.90 -21.85 2.51
N LYS A 47 7.87 -22.57 3.65
CA LYS A 47 7.79 -24.02 3.70
C LYS A 47 6.31 -24.40 3.90
N ILE A 48 5.66 -24.78 2.82
CA ILE A 48 4.21 -24.92 2.70
C ILE A 48 3.88 -26.42 2.66
N GLY A 49 3.08 -26.88 3.62
CA GLY A 49 2.51 -28.24 3.61
C GLY A 49 1.19 -28.31 2.86
N GLU A 50 0.69 -29.53 2.64
CA GLU A 50 -0.62 -29.79 2.02
C GLU A 50 -1.72 -28.98 2.71
N GLY A 51 -2.57 -28.32 1.93
CA GLY A 51 -3.63 -27.43 2.42
C GLY A 51 -3.12 -26.12 3.03
N GLN A 52 -1.83 -25.79 2.94
CA GLN A 52 -1.31 -24.53 3.45
C GLN A 52 -1.07 -23.50 2.34
N VAL A 53 -1.05 -22.22 2.72
CA VAL A 53 -0.74 -21.09 1.84
C VAL A 53 0.49 -20.35 2.37
N GLY A 54 1.36 -19.89 1.48
CA GLY A 54 2.50 -19.06 1.79
C GLY A 54 2.09 -17.67 2.28
N LEU A 55 3.04 -16.93 2.87
CA LEU A 55 2.78 -15.62 3.50
C LEU A 55 2.01 -14.64 2.59
N CYS A 56 2.32 -14.66 1.29
CA CYS A 56 1.72 -13.76 0.32
C CYS A 56 0.22 -13.99 0.08
N GLY A 57 -0.32 -15.14 0.53
CA GLY A 57 -1.72 -15.48 0.37
C GLY A 57 -2.09 -15.96 -1.03
N VAL A 58 -1.15 -16.07 -1.98
CA VAL A 58 -1.52 -16.41 -3.38
C VAL A 58 -0.84 -17.67 -3.91
N ARG A 59 0.02 -18.29 -3.10
CA ARG A 59 0.66 -19.57 -3.42
C ARG A 59 0.39 -20.58 -2.32
N GLY A 60 -0.18 -21.73 -2.66
CA GLY A 60 -0.47 -22.78 -1.68
C GLY A 60 -0.39 -24.19 -2.26
N VAL A 61 -0.37 -25.19 -1.39
CA VAL A 61 -0.11 -26.59 -1.79
C VAL A 61 -1.40 -27.41 -1.77
N HIS A 62 -1.66 -28.06 -2.90
CA HIS A 62 -2.78 -28.98 -3.10
C HIS A 62 -2.38 -30.16 -3.98
N ASP A 63 -2.83 -31.35 -3.59
CA ASP A 63 -2.53 -32.61 -4.28
C ASP A 63 -1.01 -32.79 -4.49
N GLY A 64 -0.21 -32.41 -3.48
CA GLY A 64 1.24 -32.47 -3.52
C GLY A 64 1.92 -31.50 -4.50
N LYS A 65 1.20 -30.49 -5.01
CA LYS A 65 1.72 -29.48 -5.94
C LYS A 65 1.56 -28.08 -5.38
N LEU A 66 2.52 -27.20 -5.67
CA LEU A 66 2.37 -25.77 -5.41
C LEU A 66 1.50 -25.14 -6.51
N TRP A 67 0.50 -24.35 -6.13
CA TRP A 67 -0.41 -23.63 -7.01
C TRP A 67 -0.22 -22.12 -6.86
N LEU A 68 -0.37 -21.38 -7.95
CA LEU A 68 -0.49 -19.93 -8.00
C LEU A 68 -1.96 -19.57 -8.26
N TYR A 69 -2.68 -19.17 -7.21
CA TYR A 69 -4.12 -18.97 -7.26
C TYR A 69 -4.54 -17.74 -8.07
N VAL A 70 -3.70 -16.71 -8.13
CA VAL A 70 -3.95 -15.47 -8.88
C VAL A 70 -3.58 -15.57 -10.36
N TYR A 71 -3.10 -16.71 -10.84
CA TYR A 71 -2.85 -16.87 -12.27
C TYR A 71 -4.15 -16.70 -13.05
N GLY A 72 -4.18 -15.76 -13.99
CA GLY A 72 -5.37 -15.42 -14.76
C GLY A 72 -6.32 -14.44 -14.06
N LYS A 73 -5.89 -13.76 -12.99
CA LYS A 73 -6.72 -12.78 -12.26
C LYS A 73 -6.02 -11.44 -12.13
N VAL A 74 -6.67 -10.38 -12.61
CA VAL A 74 -6.20 -8.99 -12.50
C VAL A 74 -7.17 -8.18 -11.64
N ILE A 75 -6.69 -7.64 -10.52
CA ILE A 75 -7.54 -6.91 -9.57
C ILE A 75 -7.69 -5.43 -9.92
N THR A 76 -6.73 -4.86 -10.61
CA THR A 76 -6.77 -3.46 -11.06
C THR A 76 -5.94 -3.25 -12.31
N GLY A 77 -6.30 -2.22 -13.09
CA GLY A 77 -5.69 -1.84 -14.34
C GLY A 77 -5.75 -0.34 -14.54
N HIS A 78 -4.60 0.32 -14.59
CA HIS A 78 -4.51 1.77 -14.82
C HIS A 78 -3.54 2.08 -15.95
N VAL A 79 -3.80 3.16 -16.66
CA VAL A 79 -2.81 3.78 -17.52
C VAL A 79 -2.06 4.82 -16.70
N ASP A 80 -0.73 4.69 -16.68
CA ASP A 80 0.19 5.57 -15.96
C ASP A 80 1.35 6.01 -16.88
N PRO A 81 1.95 7.20 -16.68
CA PRO A 81 3.22 7.54 -17.32
C PRO A 81 4.34 6.66 -16.74
N ILE A 82 5.32 6.27 -17.56
CA ILE A 82 6.47 5.48 -17.10
C ILE A 82 7.25 6.19 -15.98
N GLU A 83 7.25 7.52 -15.98
CA GLU A 83 7.87 8.35 -14.94
C GLU A 83 7.21 8.17 -13.56
N LYS A 84 5.94 7.75 -13.49
CA LYS A 84 5.27 7.39 -12.23
C LYS A 84 5.71 6.02 -11.69
N LYS A 85 6.32 5.17 -12.53
CA LYS A 85 6.93 3.88 -12.15
C LYS A 85 8.40 4.05 -11.76
N PRO A 86 8.75 5.23 -11.24
CA PRO A 86 10.10 5.84 -11.28
C PRO A 86 11.13 5.22 -12.25
N VAL A 87 10.75 5.00 -13.52
CA VAL A 87 11.67 4.57 -14.58
C VAL A 87 11.89 5.75 -15.52
N MET A 88 13.00 6.46 -15.35
CA MET A 88 13.28 7.72 -16.07
C MET A 88 14.28 7.60 -17.21
N HIS A 89 15.09 6.54 -17.25
CA HIS A 89 16.17 6.32 -18.22
C HIS A 89 15.88 5.20 -19.20
N TYR A 90 14.70 4.58 -19.14
CA TYR A 90 14.25 3.57 -20.09
C TYR A 90 12.95 4.02 -20.77
N ARG A 91 12.98 4.20 -22.09
CA ARG A 91 11.85 4.61 -22.94
C ARG A 91 11.04 5.80 -22.36
N PRO A 92 11.67 6.96 -22.06
CA PRO A 92 10.98 8.08 -21.41
C PRO A 92 9.80 8.60 -22.24
N GLY A 93 8.74 9.04 -21.56
CA GLY A 93 7.50 9.50 -22.18
C GLY A 93 6.50 8.38 -22.54
N SER A 94 6.85 7.12 -22.28
CA SER A 94 5.96 5.98 -22.53
C SER A 94 4.66 6.09 -21.74
N LYS A 95 3.58 5.61 -22.35
CA LYS A 95 2.29 5.31 -21.73
C LYS A 95 2.26 3.82 -21.35
N ILE A 96 2.04 3.52 -20.07
CA ILE A 96 2.19 2.16 -19.54
C ILE A 96 0.87 1.67 -18.94
N PHE A 97 0.45 0.47 -19.33
CA PHE A 97 -0.68 -0.21 -18.70
C PHE A 97 -0.21 -0.97 -17.45
N SER A 98 -0.63 -0.51 -16.29
CA SER A 98 -0.23 -1.01 -14.98
C SER A 98 -1.28 -1.97 -14.43
N VAL A 99 -0.86 -3.19 -14.08
CA VAL A 99 -1.73 -4.23 -13.53
C VAL A 99 -1.20 -4.76 -12.20
N ALA A 100 -2.10 -5.29 -11.38
CA ALA A 100 -1.75 -6.02 -10.15
C ALA A 100 -2.65 -7.23 -9.92
N THR A 101 -2.22 -8.06 -8.98
CA THR A 101 -3.01 -9.14 -8.37
C THR A 101 -3.21 -8.86 -6.87
N THR A 102 -3.93 -9.73 -6.17
CA THR A 102 -3.96 -9.73 -4.70
C THR A 102 -2.62 -10.20 -4.09
N GLY A 103 -2.34 -9.81 -2.85
CA GLY A 103 -1.28 -10.37 -2.01
C GLY A 103 0.03 -9.57 -2.03
N CYS A 104 0.97 -9.86 -1.12
CA CYS A 104 2.28 -9.20 -1.05
C CYS A 104 3.28 -10.01 -0.21
N SER A 105 4.59 -9.84 -0.42
CA SER A 105 5.65 -10.47 0.38
C SER A 105 5.97 -9.71 1.69
N TRP A 106 5.40 -8.51 1.91
CA TRP A 106 5.62 -7.61 3.06
C TRP A 106 4.34 -7.39 3.92
N LEU A 107 4.47 -7.07 5.22
CA LEU A 107 3.38 -6.86 6.20
C LEU A 107 3.40 -5.45 6.82
N CYS A 108 2.31 -4.95 7.43
CA CYS A 108 2.25 -3.60 8.06
C CYS A 108 1.37 -3.58 9.38
N ARG A 109 1.52 -2.64 10.40
CA ARG A 109 0.77 -2.58 11.76
C ARG A 109 -0.25 -1.41 12.24
N TYR A 110 -1.60 -1.58 12.38
CA TYR A 110 -2.61 -0.53 12.86
C TYR A 110 -3.74 -1.23 13.64
N CYS A 111 -3.96 -0.85 14.91
CA CYS A 111 -4.93 -1.53 15.78
C CYS A 111 -5.42 -0.68 16.99
N PHE A 112 -6.47 -1.13 17.67
CA PHE A 112 -7.05 -0.66 18.94
C PHE A 112 -6.77 -1.62 20.10
N LEU A 113 -6.91 -1.17 21.34
CA LEU A 113 -6.78 -2.05 22.50
C LEU A 113 -8.07 -2.88 22.77
N PRO A 114 -7.96 -4.03 23.46
CA PRO A 114 -9.12 -4.78 23.94
C PRO A 114 -10.03 -3.93 24.84
N GLY A 115 -11.33 -4.19 24.75
CA GLY A 115 -12.41 -3.45 25.41
C GLY A 115 -12.97 -2.28 24.60
N THR A 116 -12.40 -1.99 23.42
CA THR A 116 -12.95 -0.99 22.49
C THR A 116 -14.27 -1.47 21.91
N LYS A 117 -15.36 -0.70 22.06
CA LYS A 117 -16.70 -1.09 21.62
C LYS A 117 -16.98 -0.59 20.19
N VAL A 118 -17.37 -1.48 19.31
CA VAL A 118 -17.83 -1.17 17.96
C VAL A 118 -19.36 -1.15 17.95
N LEU A 119 -19.95 -0.11 17.36
CA LEU A 119 -21.38 -0.06 17.13
C LEU A 119 -21.74 -0.99 15.97
N THR A 120 -22.48 -2.04 16.27
CA THR A 120 -22.94 -3.01 15.28
C THR A 120 -24.45 -3.08 15.25
N THR A 121 -25.02 -3.76 14.25
CA THR A 121 -26.46 -4.02 14.24
C THR A 121 -26.95 -4.88 15.41
N ARG A 122 -26.04 -5.51 16.16
CA ARG A 122 -26.34 -6.33 17.34
C ARG A 122 -26.21 -5.55 18.66
N GLY A 123 -25.88 -4.26 18.59
CA GLY A 123 -25.55 -3.42 19.74
C GLY A 123 -24.06 -3.05 19.76
N GLN A 124 -23.61 -2.52 20.90
CA GLN A 124 -22.19 -2.28 21.14
C GLN A 124 -21.50 -3.61 21.47
N GLU A 125 -20.55 -4.00 20.63
CA GLU A 125 -19.75 -5.22 20.84
C GLU A 125 -18.28 -4.84 21.03
N SER A 126 -17.60 -5.43 22.01
CA SER A 126 -16.17 -5.21 22.13
C SER A 126 -15.42 -5.82 20.95
N ILE A 127 -14.34 -5.17 20.53
CA ILE A 127 -13.62 -5.52 19.30
C ILE A 127 -12.97 -6.91 19.41
N GLU A 128 -12.52 -7.30 20.61
CA GLU A 128 -12.04 -8.65 20.91
C GLU A 128 -13.18 -9.68 20.94
N ARG A 129 -14.41 -9.27 21.27
CA ARG A 129 -15.59 -10.13 21.13
C ARG A 129 -15.96 -10.30 19.66
N ILE A 130 -15.88 -9.24 18.87
CA ILE A 130 -16.08 -9.34 17.42
C ILE A 130 -15.05 -10.31 16.85
N PHE A 131 -13.78 -10.20 17.25
CA PHE A 131 -12.74 -11.15 16.87
C PHE A 131 -13.05 -12.58 17.32
N SER A 132 -13.18 -12.82 18.62
CA SER A 132 -13.36 -14.17 19.19
C SER A 132 -14.67 -14.86 18.80
N SER A 133 -15.75 -14.10 18.52
CA SER A 133 -17.02 -14.63 18.02
C SER A 133 -17.09 -14.74 16.49
N SER A 134 -16.09 -14.22 15.78
CA SER A 134 -15.96 -14.39 14.34
C SER A 134 -15.31 -15.72 14.02
N VAL A 135 -15.58 -16.21 12.81
CA VAL A 135 -15.13 -17.53 12.37
C VAL A 135 -13.59 -17.53 12.32
N PRO A 136 -12.90 -18.44 13.04
CA PRO A 136 -11.46 -18.65 12.90
C PRO A 136 -11.07 -18.79 11.43
N THR A 137 -9.97 -18.16 11.04
CA THR A 137 -9.30 -18.47 9.77
C THR A 137 -7.99 -19.17 10.05
N GLU A 138 -7.30 -19.63 9.01
CA GLU A 138 -5.97 -20.25 9.16
C GLU A 138 -4.90 -19.33 9.73
N ASN A 139 -5.08 -18.01 9.56
CA ASN A 139 -4.26 -17.06 10.29
C ASN A 139 -4.89 -16.85 11.67
N PRO A 140 -4.22 -17.23 12.79
CA PRO A 140 -4.77 -17.06 14.12
C PRO A 140 -5.00 -15.59 14.48
N GLU A 141 -4.38 -14.65 13.75
CA GLU A 141 -4.53 -13.20 13.87
C GLU A 141 -5.72 -12.64 13.09
N ILE A 142 -6.46 -13.45 12.33
CA ILE A 142 -7.58 -13.00 11.50
C ILE A 142 -8.79 -13.91 11.66
N ARG A 143 -9.96 -13.29 11.78
CA ARG A 143 -11.28 -13.94 11.86
C ARG A 143 -12.19 -13.38 10.79
N ARG A 144 -13.07 -14.20 10.22
CA ARG A 144 -14.10 -13.77 9.26
C ARG A 144 -15.39 -13.47 10.01
N SER A 145 -15.90 -12.24 9.88
CA SER A 145 -17.18 -11.89 10.51
C SER A 145 -18.32 -12.10 9.53
N GLU A 146 -19.41 -12.69 10.01
CA GLU A 146 -20.59 -12.97 9.20
C GLU A 146 -21.85 -12.41 9.86
N GLY A 147 -22.70 -11.77 9.03
CA GLY A 147 -23.98 -11.21 9.48
C GLY A 147 -23.84 -10.10 10.53
N ARG A 148 -22.68 -9.47 10.63
CA ARG A 148 -22.43 -8.31 11.50
C ARG A 148 -22.22 -7.09 10.61
N LEU A 149 -23.04 -6.06 10.81
CA LEU A 149 -22.85 -4.77 10.16
C LEU A 149 -22.32 -3.79 11.19
N ALA A 150 -21.28 -3.02 10.85
CA ALA A 150 -20.78 -1.92 11.66
C ALA A 150 -21.28 -0.59 11.10
N PHE A 151 -21.46 0.38 12.00
CA PHE A 151 -21.84 1.73 11.62
C PHE A 151 -20.61 2.54 11.21
N THR A 152 -20.70 3.27 10.10
CA THR A 152 -19.56 3.95 9.46
C THR A 152 -19.64 5.47 9.59
N HIS A 153 -18.54 6.16 9.30
CA HIS A 153 -18.51 7.64 9.29
C HIS A 153 -19.52 8.24 8.29
N LYS A 154 -19.86 7.52 7.22
CA LYS A 154 -20.87 7.95 6.23
C LYS A 154 -22.31 7.70 6.66
N ARG A 155 -22.53 7.41 7.96
CA ARG A 155 -23.86 7.30 8.57
C ARG A 155 -24.67 6.14 8.01
N ARG A 156 -24.00 5.03 7.67
CA ARG A 156 -24.63 3.83 7.12
C ARG A 156 -24.07 2.56 7.74
N TRP A 157 -24.83 1.48 7.65
CA TRP A 157 -24.41 0.16 8.10
C TRP A 157 -23.69 -0.56 6.96
N ARG A 158 -22.52 -1.12 7.26
CA ARG A 158 -21.71 -1.87 6.30
C ARG A 158 -21.20 -3.18 6.87
N PRO A 159 -21.10 -4.25 6.07
CA PRO A 159 -20.60 -5.53 6.55
C PRO A 159 -19.22 -5.42 7.17
N VAL A 160 -19.08 -5.99 8.37
CA VAL A 160 -17.76 -6.33 8.92
C VAL A 160 -17.33 -7.62 8.23
N VAL A 161 -16.29 -7.55 7.40
CA VAL A 161 -15.83 -8.70 6.62
C VAL A 161 -14.70 -9.46 7.30
N ARG A 162 -13.86 -8.75 8.06
CA ARG A 162 -12.75 -9.34 8.83
C ARG A 162 -12.58 -8.66 10.18
N ALA A 163 -12.11 -9.42 11.16
CA ALA A 163 -11.59 -8.92 12.41
C ALA A 163 -10.15 -9.41 12.59
N PHE A 164 -9.29 -8.57 13.14
CA PHE A 164 -7.86 -8.81 13.30
C PHE A 164 -7.47 -8.74 14.77
N GLU A 165 -6.49 -9.54 15.18
CA GLU A 165 -5.79 -9.49 16.47
C GLU A 165 -4.28 -9.63 16.21
N HIS A 166 -3.48 -8.70 16.67
CA HIS A 166 -2.02 -8.74 16.53
C HIS A 166 -1.36 -8.36 17.86
N PHE A 167 -0.15 -8.86 18.13
CA PHE A 167 0.61 -8.43 19.30
C PHE A 167 1.28 -7.06 19.05
N TYR A 168 1.17 -6.14 20.02
CA TYR A 168 1.78 -4.81 19.98
C TYR A 168 2.57 -4.52 21.26
N SER A 169 3.68 -3.83 21.10
CA SER A 169 4.52 -3.31 22.18
C SER A 169 4.95 -1.90 21.79
N GLY A 170 4.50 -0.90 22.54
CA GLY A 170 4.73 0.51 22.21
C GLY A 170 3.77 1.46 22.93
N PRO A 171 3.80 2.77 22.61
CA PRO A 171 2.90 3.75 23.19
C PRO A 171 1.45 3.52 22.74
N ILE A 172 0.50 3.85 23.60
CA ILE A 172 -0.92 3.98 23.33
C ILE A 172 -1.37 5.36 23.78
N LEU A 173 -2.38 5.91 23.10
CA LEU A 173 -3.08 7.10 23.53
C LEU A 173 -4.40 6.71 24.16
N GLU A 174 -4.72 7.33 25.29
CA GLU A 174 -6.03 7.31 25.92
C GLU A 174 -6.65 8.70 25.78
N LEU A 175 -7.56 8.86 24.83
CA LEU A 175 -8.33 10.10 24.62
C LEU A 175 -9.54 10.08 25.55
N ARG A 176 -9.48 10.88 26.62
CA ARG A 176 -10.55 10.99 27.63
C ARG A 176 -11.69 11.84 27.09
N ILE A 177 -12.85 11.22 26.90
CA ILE A 177 -14.09 11.90 26.49
C ILE A 177 -15.03 11.95 27.70
N PRO A 178 -15.39 13.13 28.23
CA PRO A 178 -16.30 13.24 29.38
C PRO A 178 -17.64 12.52 29.13
N GLY A 179 -18.10 11.72 30.10
CA GLY A 179 -19.36 10.99 30.00
C GLY A 179 -19.36 9.78 29.07
N MET A 180 -18.23 9.46 28.42
CA MET A 180 -18.11 8.35 27.48
C MET A 180 -16.89 7.47 27.78
N ASP A 181 -16.83 6.30 27.15
CA ASP A 181 -15.65 5.43 27.20
C ASP A 181 -14.48 6.05 26.43
N ASP A 182 -13.28 5.96 27.00
CA ASP A 182 -12.07 6.53 26.41
C ASP A 182 -11.70 5.83 25.10
N VAL A 183 -11.30 6.59 24.09
CA VAL A 183 -10.73 6.01 22.87
C VAL A 183 -9.27 5.65 23.15
N ARG A 184 -8.98 4.35 23.20
CA ARG A 184 -7.65 3.81 23.49
C ARG A 184 -7.06 3.16 22.27
N CYS A 185 -6.08 3.80 21.66
CA CYS A 185 -5.56 3.40 20.35
C CYS A 185 -4.05 3.57 20.26
N THR A 186 -3.43 2.94 19.27
CA THR A 186 -2.07 3.31 18.89
C THR A 186 -2.07 4.79 18.48
N PRO A 187 -1.01 5.57 18.75
CA PRO A 187 -0.89 6.98 18.35
C PRO A 187 -1.31 7.27 16.89
N GLU A 188 -1.17 6.25 16.05
CA GLU A 188 -1.34 6.28 14.60
C GLU A 188 -2.69 5.89 14.08
N HIS A 189 -3.60 5.61 15.01
CA HIS A 189 -4.95 5.30 14.64
C HIS A 189 -5.61 6.55 14.03
N ARG A 190 -6.24 6.37 12.87
CA ARG A 190 -6.94 7.45 12.18
C ARG A 190 -8.37 7.57 12.69
N LEU A 191 -8.69 8.75 13.20
CA LEU A 191 -9.99 9.13 13.78
C LEU A 191 -10.61 10.20 12.88
N TYR A 192 -11.93 10.26 12.81
CA TYR A 192 -12.60 11.41 12.23
C TYR A 192 -12.80 12.44 13.33
N ALA A 193 -12.34 13.66 13.09
CA ALA A 193 -12.40 14.75 14.05
C ALA A 193 -12.63 16.10 13.36
N SER A 194 -13.08 17.07 14.15
CA SER A 194 -13.06 18.50 13.82
C SER A 194 -11.93 19.13 14.62
N VAL A 195 -10.82 19.41 13.92
CA VAL A 195 -9.65 20.08 14.49
C VAL A 195 -9.88 21.58 14.49
N ASP A 196 -9.64 22.24 15.63
CA ASP A 196 -9.85 23.69 15.83
C ASP A 196 -11.21 24.20 15.28
N GLN A 197 -12.26 23.43 15.55
CA GLN A 197 -13.62 23.69 15.06
C GLN A 197 -13.82 23.70 13.53
N GLY A 198 -12.85 23.19 12.76
CA GLY A 198 -12.91 23.05 11.31
C GLY A 198 -13.82 21.91 10.81
N PRO A 199 -13.82 21.65 9.49
CA PRO A 199 -14.62 20.56 8.91
C PRO A 199 -14.17 19.19 9.43
N VAL A 200 -15.12 18.25 9.45
CA VAL A 200 -14.82 16.85 9.80
C VAL A 200 -13.86 16.27 8.77
N SER A 201 -12.72 15.79 9.25
CA SER A 201 -11.70 15.15 8.42
C SER A 201 -11.04 14.00 9.18
N GLU A 202 -10.37 13.13 8.43
CA GLU A 202 -9.59 12.04 9.00
C GLU A 202 -8.24 12.55 9.51
N VAL A 203 -7.98 12.37 10.81
CA VAL A 203 -6.80 12.87 11.51
C VAL A 203 -6.15 11.77 12.36
N ARG A 204 -4.88 11.95 12.72
CA ARG A 204 -4.14 10.98 13.53
C ARG A 204 -4.44 11.20 15.01
N ALA A 205 -4.51 10.13 15.79
CA ALA A 205 -4.85 10.22 17.21
C ALA A 205 -3.87 11.07 18.01
N ASP A 206 -2.58 11.05 17.66
CA ASP A 206 -1.53 11.84 18.33
C ASP A 206 -1.40 13.29 17.87
N SER A 207 -2.03 13.63 16.74
CA SER A 207 -2.15 15.02 16.27
C SER A 207 -3.26 15.79 16.97
N LEU A 208 -4.13 15.08 17.70
CA LEU A 208 -5.24 15.68 18.44
C LEU A 208 -4.75 16.35 19.73
N THR A 209 -5.47 17.38 20.12
CA THR A 209 -5.32 18.12 21.37
C THR A 209 -6.64 18.11 22.16
N ASP A 210 -6.62 18.65 23.37
CA ASP A 210 -7.83 18.87 24.17
C ASP A 210 -8.75 19.99 23.61
N ARG A 211 -8.37 20.61 22.49
CA ARG A 211 -9.19 21.58 21.76
C ARG A 211 -10.02 20.94 20.65
N ASP A 212 -9.70 19.71 20.29
CA ASP A 212 -10.30 19.04 19.15
C ASP A 212 -11.49 18.19 19.58
N CYS A 213 -12.39 17.95 18.64
CA CYS A 213 -13.58 17.14 18.86
C CYS A 213 -13.54 15.91 17.98
N LEU A 214 -13.64 14.72 18.58
CA LEU A 214 -13.95 13.50 17.84
C LEU A 214 -15.41 13.56 17.34
N VAL A 215 -15.72 12.83 16.27
CA VAL A 215 -17.08 12.83 15.72
C VAL A 215 -17.79 11.51 15.94
N ILE A 216 -19.04 11.62 16.34
CA ILE A 216 -20.01 10.53 16.40
C ILE A 216 -20.97 10.73 15.23
N PRO A 217 -21.01 9.83 14.23
CA PRO A 217 -21.95 9.93 13.12
C PRO A 217 -23.40 9.78 13.60
N ARG A 218 -24.31 10.63 13.10
CA ARG A 218 -25.75 10.53 13.37
C ARG A 218 -26.45 9.68 12.30
N PRO A 219 -27.37 8.77 12.66
CA PRO A 219 -28.20 8.07 11.70
C PRO A 219 -29.04 9.03 10.84
N LYS A 220 -29.24 8.71 9.56
CA LYS A 220 -30.16 9.47 8.71
C LYS A 220 -31.61 9.18 9.14
N VAL A 221 -32.30 10.19 9.65
CA VAL A 221 -33.70 10.09 10.10
C VAL A 221 -34.62 10.44 8.92
N GLU A 222 -34.72 9.57 7.92
CA GLU A 222 -35.80 9.65 6.93
C GLU A 222 -35.96 8.32 6.18
N GLY A 223 -37.12 7.67 6.34
CA GLY A 223 -37.65 6.66 5.42
C GLY A 223 -37.10 5.22 5.49
N ASP A 224 -35.95 4.96 6.13
CA ASP A 224 -35.36 3.61 6.16
C ASP A 224 -35.16 3.03 7.57
N ALA A 225 -36.25 2.91 8.32
CA ALA A 225 -36.30 2.03 9.49
C ALA A 225 -36.04 0.55 9.12
N ARG A 226 -35.88 0.19 7.83
CA ARG A 226 -35.50 -1.15 7.37
C ARG A 226 -33.99 -1.31 7.37
N GLY A 227 -33.41 -1.23 8.56
CA GLY A 227 -31.96 -1.43 8.75
C GLY A 227 -31.48 -0.99 10.13
N MET A 228 -32.25 -0.15 10.83
CA MET A 228 -31.99 0.18 12.23
C MET A 228 -32.31 -1.02 13.14
N PRO A 229 -31.34 -1.49 13.93
CA PRO A 229 -31.61 -2.40 15.03
C PRO A 229 -32.72 -1.89 15.94
N ARG A 230 -33.60 -2.79 16.41
CA ARG A 230 -34.75 -2.46 17.28
C ARG A 230 -34.40 -1.69 18.56
N TRP A 231 -33.14 -1.73 19.01
CA TRP A 231 -32.68 -0.97 20.18
C TRP A 231 -32.33 0.49 19.86
N ILE A 232 -32.30 0.92 18.59
CA ILE A 232 -32.05 2.33 18.19
C ILE A 232 -33.26 3.24 18.46
N GLY A 233 -34.40 2.70 18.92
CA GLY A 233 -35.41 3.51 19.61
C GLY A 233 -34.87 4.24 20.87
N PHE A 234 -33.64 3.92 21.29
CA PHE A 234 -32.88 4.64 22.30
C PHE A 234 -31.97 5.76 21.74
N TRP A 235 -31.93 6.05 20.43
CA TRP A 235 -31.02 7.09 19.91
C TRP A 235 -31.30 8.46 20.54
N ASP A 236 -32.56 8.84 20.68
CA ASP A 236 -32.95 10.09 21.36
C ASP A 236 -32.52 10.08 22.84
N GLY A 237 -32.69 8.94 23.54
CA GLY A 237 -32.23 8.78 24.92
C GLY A 237 -30.71 8.66 25.08
N MET A 238 -30.00 8.20 24.04
CA MET A 238 -28.54 8.16 23.97
C MET A 238 -27.97 9.53 23.62
N GLU A 239 -28.63 10.28 22.74
CA GLU A 239 -28.35 11.69 22.47
C GLU A 239 -28.55 12.48 23.77
N GLU A 240 -29.65 12.29 24.48
CA GLU A 240 -29.84 12.81 25.84
C GLU A 240 -28.75 12.33 26.80
N THR A 241 -28.40 11.05 26.87
CA THR A 241 -27.34 10.55 27.78
C THR A 241 -25.95 11.11 27.43
N ILE A 242 -25.63 11.30 26.15
CA ILE A 242 -24.38 11.93 25.69
C ILE A 242 -24.38 13.42 26.04
N LEU A 243 -25.53 14.09 25.94
CA LEU A 243 -25.74 15.50 26.28
C LEU A 243 -25.90 15.75 27.80
N GLU A 244 -26.33 14.76 28.59
CA GLU A 244 -26.52 14.82 30.05
C GLU A 244 -25.29 14.30 30.83
N GLY A 245 -24.68 13.20 30.37
CA GLY A 245 -23.43 12.63 30.94
C GLY A 245 -22.21 13.51 30.72
N SER A 246 -22.33 14.48 29.81
CA SER A 246 -21.39 15.58 29.66
C SER A 246 -21.55 16.68 30.71
N GLY A 247 -22.60 16.61 31.55
CA GLY A 247 -22.79 17.36 32.80
C GLY A 247 -22.88 18.87 32.60
N GLY A 248 -23.56 19.57 33.52
CA GLY A 248 -23.59 21.03 33.58
C GLY A 248 -22.22 21.75 33.72
N THR A 249 -21.11 21.03 33.55
CA THR A 249 -19.73 21.50 33.49
C THR A 249 -19.16 21.61 32.05
N LEU A 250 -19.90 21.20 31.00
CA LEU A 250 -19.57 21.53 29.60
C LEU A 250 -19.55 23.06 29.32
N LEU A 251 -20.20 23.85 30.18
CA LEU A 251 -20.34 25.31 30.03
C LEU A 251 -19.08 26.11 30.37
N ALA A 252 -17.99 25.50 30.84
CA ALA A 252 -16.93 26.22 31.53
C ALA A 252 -15.65 26.55 30.73
N GLN A 253 -15.48 26.17 29.46
CA GLN A 253 -14.24 26.51 28.71
C GLN A 253 -14.37 27.12 27.29
N ARG A 254 -15.58 27.50 26.81
CA ARG A 254 -15.90 28.25 25.55
C ARG A 254 -15.56 27.57 24.20
N PRO A 255 -16.20 27.98 23.08
CA PRO A 255 -17.61 28.25 22.84
C PRO A 255 -18.10 27.39 21.67
N ARG A 256 -18.75 26.27 21.94
CA ARG A 256 -19.80 25.80 21.04
C ARG A 256 -21.12 25.89 21.81
N SER A 257 -22.12 26.58 21.27
CA SER A 257 -23.49 26.42 21.78
C SER A 257 -23.89 24.94 21.64
N LEU A 258 -24.88 24.47 22.40
CA LEU A 258 -25.45 23.12 22.19
C LEU A 258 -25.79 22.87 20.70
N GLU A 259 -26.24 23.91 20.00
CA GLU A 259 -26.52 23.94 18.55
C GLU A 259 -25.27 23.80 17.66
N GLN A 260 -24.06 24.06 18.16
CA GLN A 260 -22.78 23.91 17.43
C GLN A 260 -22.09 22.56 17.72
N MET A 261 -22.49 21.86 18.79
CA MET A 261 -21.99 20.53 19.14
C MET A 261 -22.72 19.39 18.41
N VAL A 262 -23.89 19.67 17.84
CA VAL A 262 -24.70 18.70 17.10
C VAL A 262 -25.07 19.31 15.75
N THR A 263 -24.68 18.64 14.67
CA THR A 263 -25.16 18.97 13.32
C THR A 263 -26.15 17.91 12.87
N GLU A 264 -26.74 18.08 11.68
CA GLU A 264 -27.53 17.03 11.03
C GLU A 264 -26.75 15.71 10.91
N ASP A 265 -25.45 15.80 10.68
CA ASP A 265 -24.61 14.66 10.31
C ASP A 265 -23.82 14.07 11.48
N TYR A 266 -23.41 14.87 12.46
CA TYR A 266 -22.47 14.46 13.51
C TYR A 266 -22.79 15.08 14.86
N ILE A 267 -22.44 14.37 15.94
CA ILE A 267 -22.25 14.92 17.29
C ILE A 267 -20.75 15.07 17.50
N PHE A 268 -20.33 16.21 18.01
CA PHE A 268 -18.94 16.54 18.31
C PHE A 268 -18.64 16.28 19.78
N ALA A 269 -17.76 15.31 20.04
CA ALA A 269 -17.34 14.90 21.37
C ALA A 269 -15.97 15.50 21.71
N GLY A 270 -15.96 16.45 22.64
CA GLY A 270 -14.74 17.16 23.06
C GLY A 270 -13.75 16.25 23.80
N ILE A 271 -12.47 16.38 23.47
CA ILE A 271 -11.38 15.68 24.17
C ILE A 271 -11.02 16.46 25.43
N ARG A 272 -11.18 15.86 26.62
CA ARG A 272 -10.80 16.53 27.88
C ARG A 272 -9.32 16.42 28.18
N ARG A 273 -8.72 15.27 27.84
CA ARG A 273 -7.33 14.97 28.15
C ARG A 273 -6.83 13.82 27.28
N ILE A 274 -5.56 13.87 26.95
CA ILE A 274 -4.86 12.78 26.25
C ILE A 274 -3.76 12.28 27.18
N HIS A 275 -3.73 10.96 27.42
CA HIS A 275 -2.65 10.31 28.16
C HIS A 275 -1.91 9.34 27.26
N THR A 276 -0.58 9.39 27.28
CA THR A 276 0.26 8.37 26.65
C THR A 276 0.69 7.36 27.68
N LYS A 277 0.55 6.06 27.38
CA LYS A 277 1.05 4.96 28.21
C LYS A 277 1.78 3.94 27.35
N THR A 278 2.74 3.22 27.93
CA THR A 278 3.32 2.05 27.26
C THR A 278 2.39 0.86 27.43
N TYR A 279 2.12 0.14 26.34
CA TYR A 279 1.30 -1.06 26.31
C TYR A 279 2.07 -2.22 25.67
N VAL A 280 1.88 -3.41 26.24
CA VAL A 280 2.38 -4.67 25.70
C VAL A 280 1.24 -5.67 25.75
N GLY A 281 0.75 -6.10 24.60
CA GLY A 281 -0.40 -7.00 24.53
C GLY A 281 -1.08 -7.03 23.17
N PRO A 282 -2.18 -7.79 23.04
CA PRO A 282 -2.93 -7.87 21.79
C PRO A 282 -3.65 -6.56 21.49
N VAL A 283 -3.74 -6.24 20.21
CA VAL A 283 -4.48 -5.11 19.67
C VAL A 283 -5.30 -5.58 18.47
N TYR A 284 -6.43 -4.94 18.20
CA TYR A 284 -7.46 -5.42 17.29
C TYR A 284 -7.81 -4.42 16.20
N ASN A 285 -8.35 -4.88 15.07
CA ASN A 285 -8.95 -4.01 14.06
C ASN A 285 -10.10 -4.76 13.37
N ILE A 286 -10.96 -4.06 12.62
CA ILE A 286 -11.97 -4.68 11.78
C ILE A 286 -11.98 -4.05 10.38
N GLU A 287 -12.25 -4.88 9.38
CA GLU A 287 -12.44 -4.44 8.01
C GLU A 287 -13.93 -4.30 7.75
N VAL A 288 -14.32 -3.11 7.28
CA VAL A 288 -15.70 -2.77 6.94
C VAL A 288 -15.77 -2.38 5.47
N GLU A 289 -16.68 -3.03 4.76
CA GLU A 289 -16.81 -2.95 3.30
C GLU A 289 -17.26 -1.55 2.83
N GLU A 290 -16.81 -1.17 1.63
CA GLU A 290 -17.02 0.11 0.92
C GLU A 290 -16.46 1.36 1.62
N ASP A 291 -16.78 1.55 2.89
CA ASP A 291 -16.52 2.78 3.63
C ASP A 291 -15.20 2.79 4.34
N HIS A 292 -14.56 1.62 4.48
CA HIS A 292 -13.24 1.48 5.09
C HIS A 292 -13.13 2.25 6.40
N SER A 293 -14.19 2.19 7.21
CA SER A 293 -14.35 2.94 8.46
C SER A 293 -15.43 2.31 9.33
N TYR A 294 -15.39 2.60 10.62
CA TYR A 294 -16.39 2.16 11.59
C TYR A 294 -16.40 3.08 12.81
N THR A 295 -17.21 2.77 13.82
CA THR A 295 -17.18 3.48 15.11
C THR A 295 -16.40 2.70 16.17
N ALA A 296 -15.55 3.36 16.94
CA ALA A 296 -14.88 2.82 18.12
C ALA A 296 -15.23 3.69 19.33
N ASN A 297 -15.92 3.12 20.33
CA ASN A 297 -16.58 3.84 21.43
C ASN A 297 -17.43 5.01 20.90
N PHE A 298 -18.23 4.74 19.86
CA PHE A 298 -19.04 5.69 19.07
C PHE A 298 -18.29 6.63 18.12
N MET A 299 -16.99 6.80 18.30
CA MET A 299 -16.20 7.73 17.48
C MET A 299 -15.86 7.12 16.13
N ALA A 300 -16.07 7.85 15.03
CA ALA A 300 -15.72 7.38 13.70
C ALA A 300 -14.20 7.25 13.51
N VAL A 301 -13.76 6.15 12.89
CA VAL A 301 -12.34 5.79 12.65
C VAL A 301 -12.13 5.21 11.24
N ALA A 302 -10.92 5.29 10.69
CA ALA A 302 -10.59 4.91 9.30
C ALA A 302 -9.69 3.67 9.14
N ASN A 303 -9.58 3.19 7.89
CA ASN A 303 -8.67 2.14 7.38
C ASN A 303 -7.74 2.73 6.26
N CYS A 304 -6.78 1.97 5.68
CA CYS A 304 -5.61 2.48 4.88
C CYS A 304 -5.80 2.74 3.34
N GLN A 305 -4.75 3.08 2.55
CA GLN A 305 -4.78 3.48 1.12
C GLN A 305 -4.34 2.48 -0.01
N ASN A 306 -3.40 1.53 0.13
CA ASN A 306 -3.17 0.43 -0.88
C ASN A 306 -3.00 -0.97 -0.24
N PHE A 307 -3.12 -1.04 1.08
CA PHE A 307 -3.25 -2.26 1.87
C PHE A 307 -4.36 -3.19 1.38
N ASP A 308 -5.40 -2.63 0.77
CA ASP A 308 -6.57 -3.39 0.33
C ASP A 308 -6.21 -4.37 -0.79
N ILE A 309 -5.22 -4.08 -1.64
CA ILE A 309 -4.75 -5.02 -2.66
C ILE A 309 -3.64 -5.93 -2.09
N SER A 310 -2.68 -5.32 -1.39
CA SER A 310 -1.45 -5.99 -0.92
C SER A 310 -1.65 -6.91 0.29
N GLN A 311 -2.61 -6.60 1.18
CA GLN A 311 -2.90 -7.38 2.39
C GLN A 311 -4.18 -8.21 2.28
N ARG A 312 -4.93 -8.09 1.17
CA ARG A 312 -6.09 -8.94 0.91
C ARG A 312 -5.66 -10.40 0.78
N ARG A 313 -6.53 -11.27 1.30
CA ARG A 313 -6.36 -12.74 1.33
C ARG A 313 -7.50 -13.42 0.59
N LYS A 314 -8.08 -12.70 -0.36
CA LYS A 314 -9.16 -13.18 -1.20
C LYS A 314 -8.73 -12.98 -2.64
N VAL A 315 -8.60 -14.07 -3.36
CA VAL A 315 -8.17 -14.08 -4.75
C VAL A 315 -9.34 -13.58 -5.59
N GLU A 316 -9.21 -12.32 -6.00
CA GLU A 316 -10.22 -11.53 -6.71
C GLU A 316 -9.59 -10.83 -7.90
N GLY A 317 -10.43 -10.45 -8.85
CA GLY A 317 -9.99 -9.88 -10.10
C GLY A 317 -10.86 -10.31 -11.25
N ILE A 318 -10.71 -9.62 -12.39
CA ILE A 318 -11.32 -10.06 -13.63
C ILE A 318 -10.54 -11.28 -14.10
N GLU A 319 -11.24 -12.26 -14.64
CA GLU A 319 -10.61 -13.42 -15.25
C GLU A 319 -10.11 -13.05 -16.63
N VAL A 320 -8.83 -13.28 -16.86
CA VAL A 320 -8.14 -12.89 -18.09
C VAL A 320 -7.10 -13.93 -18.44
N GLU A 321 -7.00 -14.24 -19.72
CA GLU A 321 -5.82 -14.92 -20.26
C GLU A 321 -4.67 -13.92 -20.43
N PRO A 322 -3.40 -14.39 -20.47
CA PRO A 322 -2.27 -13.51 -20.72
C PRO A 322 -2.42 -12.62 -21.96
N GLN A 323 -3.03 -13.15 -23.02
CA GLN A 323 -3.28 -12.42 -24.26
C GLN A 323 -4.34 -11.31 -24.10
N ASP A 324 -5.30 -11.46 -23.19
CA ASP A 324 -6.32 -10.43 -22.95
C ASP A 324 -5.68 -9.18 -22.33
N VAL A 325 -4.71 -9.36 -21.42
CA VAL A 325 -3.94 -8.24 -20.85
C VAL A 325 -3.14 -7.50 -21.92
N VAL A 326 -2.56 -8.23 -22.88
CA VAL A 326 -1.87 -7.66 -24.04
C VAL A 326 -2.83 -6.89 -24.94
N ASN A 327 -4.00 -7.45 -25.23
CA ASN A 327 -5.02 -6.81 -26.05
C ASN A 327 -5.51 -5.50 -25.40
N MET A 328 -5.82 -5.53 -24.10
CA MET A 328 -6.19 -4.33 -23.34
C MET A 328 -5.08 -3.26 -23.41
N THR A 329 -3.81 -3.66 -23.30
CA THR A 329 -2.68 -2.73 -23.40
C THR A 329 -2.62 -2.04 -24.76
N LEU A 330 -2.80 -2.80 -25.85
CA LEU A 330 -2.80 -2.28 -27.21
C LEU A 330 -4.01 -1.37 -27.47
N GLU A 331 -5.19 -1.73 -26.98
CA GLU A 331 -6.41 -0.94 -27.08
C GLU A 331 -6.27 0.44 -26.40
N GLN A 332 -5.50 0.52 -25.31
CA GLN A 332 -5.19 1.79 -24.63
C GLN A 332 -4.11 2.62 -25.33
N GLY A 333 -3.50 2.10 -26.40
CA GLY A 333 -2.38 2.74 -27.09
C GLY A 333 -1.11 2.83 -26.24
N CYS A 334 -0.95 1.93 -25.26
CA CYS A 334 0.22 1.89 -24.40
C CYS A 334 1.43 1.28 -25.13
N GLN A 335 2.64 1.72 -24.77
CA GLN A 335 3.89 1.20 -25.30
C GLN A 335 4.38 -0.02 -24.49
N GLY A 336 3.80 -0.25 -23.32
CA GLY A 336 4.20 -1.35 -22.44
C GLY A 336 3.28 -1.59 -21.26
N LEU A 337 3.71 -2.56 -20.46
CA LEU A 337 3.05 -3.07 -19.26
C LEU A 337 3.92 -2.81 -18.02
N ALA A 338 3.27 -2.51 -16.89
CA ALA A 338 3.90 -2.53 -15.58
C ALA A 338 3.16 -3.49 -14.64
N TYR A 339 3.93 -4.31 -13.92
CA TYR A 339 3.44 -5.16 -12.85
C TYR A 339 3.84 -4.48 -11.52
N THR A 340 2.86 -4.00 -10.76
CA THR A 340 3.04 -2.95 -9.73
C THR A 340 1.94 -3.00 -8.65
N TYR A 341 1.89 -2.02 -7.74
CA TYR A 341 0.95 -1.84 -6.63
C TYR A 341 1.13 -2.82 -5.46
N ASN A 342 1.47 -4.06 -5.75
CA ASN A 342 1.96 -5.04 -4.80
C ASN A 342 3.36 -5.53 -5.20
N GLU A 343 3.68 -6.81 -4.97
CA GLU A 343 4.96 -7.38 -5.36
C GLU A 343 4.81 -8.32 -6.56
N PRO A 344 5.36 -8.01 -7.75
CA PRO A 344 5.21 -8.85 -8.94
C PRO A 344 5.84 -10.24 -8.84
N SER A 345 6.89 -10.43 -8.03
CA SER A 345 7.54 -11.75 -7.95
C SER A 345 6.65 -12.84 -7.36
N ILE A 346 5.67 -12.48 -6.52
CA ILE A 346 4.74 -13.46 -5.94
C ILE A 346 3.83 -14.09 -7.01
N PHE A 347 3.66 -13.46 -8.18
CA PHE A 347 2.89 -13.97 -9.32
C PHE A 347 3.71 -14.04 -10.62
N ILE A 348 5.03 -14.20 -10.52
CA ILE A 348 5.96 -14.10 -11.66
C ILE A 348 5.64 -15.03 -12.83
N GLU A 349 5.09 -16.22 -12.63
CA GLU A 349 4.70 -17.11 -13.74
C GLU A 349 3.60 -16.47 -14.60
N PHE A 350 2.64 -15.78 -13.99
CA PHE A 350 1.60 -15.06 -14.73
C PHE A 350 2.16 -13.82 -15.43
N ALA A 351 2.98 -13.04 -14.72
CA ALA A 351 3.66 -11.88 -15.30
C ALA A 351 4.57 -12.26 -16.48
N ARG A 352 5.28 -13.40 -16.37
CA ARG A 352 6.13 -13.96 -17.43
C ARG A 352 5.31 -14.33 -18.66
N ASP A 353 4.21 -15.04 -18.47
CA ASP A 353 3.41 -15.53 -19.59
C ASP A 353 2.72 -14.35 -20.31
N ILE A 354 2.27 -13.31 -19.57
CA ILE A 354 1.83 -12.03 -20.15
C ILE A 354 2.98 -11.36 -20.89
N GLY A 355 4.14 -11.20 -20.25
CA GLY A 355 5.24 -10.44 -20.82
C GLY A 355 5.86 -11.07 -22.06
N MET A 356 5.90 -12.40 -22.13
CA MET A 356 6.29 -13.13 -23.33
C MET A 356 5.31 -12.88 -24.49
N ALA A 357 4.00 -12.81 -24.22
CA ALA A 357 3.01 -12.45 -25.23
C ALA A 357 3.14 -10.96 -25.62
N ALA A 358 3.36 -10.08 -24.64
CA ALA A 358 3.54 -8.64 -24.84
C ALA A 358 4.75 -8.33 -25.74
N ARG A 359 5.88 -9.01 -25.52
CA ARG A 359 7.07 -8.86 -26.38
C ARG A 359 6.81 -9.24 -27.84
N LYS A 360 6.00 -10.28 -28.10
CA LYS A 360 5.60 -10.64 -29.48
C LYS A 360 4.77 -9.53 -30.13
N ALA A 361 4.04 -8.75 -29.35
CA ALA A 361 3.28 -7.59 -29.78
C ALA A 361 4.12 -6.28 -29.81
N GLY A 362 5.42 -6.33 -29.51
CA GLY A 362 6.30 -5.16 -29.49
C GLY A 362 6.18 -4.27 -28.25
N LEU A 363 5.52 -4.75 -27.20
CA LEU A 363 5.34 -4.03 -25.94
C LEU A 363 6.51 -4.29 -24.98
N ILE A 364 6.90 -3.26 -24.23
CA ILE A 364 7.89 -3.38 -23.15
C ILE A 364 7.25 -3.85 -21.84
N ASN A 365 8.03 -4.50 -20.97
CA ASN A 365 7.59 -5.01 -19.67
C ASN A 365 8.42 -4.44 -18.52
N ILE A 366 7.72 -3.93 -17.51
CA ILE A 366 8.32 -3.21 -16.39
C ILE A 366 7.88 -3.84 -15.07
N PHE A 367 8.82 -4.08 -14.17
CA PHE A 367 8.54 -4.42 -12.78
C PHE A 367 8.71 -3.18 -11.89
N VAL A 368 7.72 -2.93 -11.04
CA VAL A 368 7.87 -2.09 -9.85
C VAL A 368 7.87 -3.03 -8.67
N SER A 369 9.04 -3.33 -8.12
CA SER A 369 9.25 -4.44 -7.20
C SER A 369 10.01 -3.98 -5.97
N ASN A 370 9.79 -4.64 -4.85
CA ASN A 370 10.62 -4.50 -3.66
C ASN A 370 11.95 -5.29 -3.75
N GLY A 371 12.14 -6.09 -4.80
CA GLY A 371 13.36 -6.84 -5.08
C GLY A 371 13.69 -7.93 -4.07
N TYR A 372 12.75 -8.32 -3.19
CA TYR A 372 12.95 -9.37 -2.19
C TYR A 372 12.80 -10.77 -2.81
N ASP A 373 13.55 -11.02 -3.88
CA ASP A 373 13.42 -12.18 -4.77
C ASP A 373 14.44 -13.28 -4.46
N THR A 374 14.27 -14.45 -5.08
CA THR A 374 15.23 -15.55 -5.01
C THR A 374 16.04 -15.66 -6.30
N PRO A 375 17.13 -16.45 -6.31
CA PRO A 375 17.82 -16.82 -7.55
C PRO A 375 16.88 -17.44 -8.59
N ASP A 376 16.00 -18.36 -8.17
CA ASP A 376 15.06 -19.05 -9.07
C ASP A 376 14.05 -18.06 -9.69
N GLY A 377 13.63 -17.04 -8.94
CA GLY A 377 12.76 -15.95 -9.42
C GLY A 377 13.47 -15.05 -10.44
N VAL A 378 14.70 -14.62 -10.14
CA VAL A 378 15.52 -13.79 -11.05
C VAL A 378 15.80 -14.52 -12.36
N GLU A 379 16.00 -15.84 -12.34
CA GLU A 379 16.23 -16.65 -13.54
C GLU A 379 15.06 -16.59 -14.54
N GLN A 380 13.84 -16.29 -14.09
CA GLN A 380 12.69 -16.12 -15.00
C GLN A 380 12.71 -14.79 -15.76
N MET A 381 13.31 -13.74 -15.18
CA MET A 381 13.18 -12.37 -15.66
C MET A 381 13.70 -12.14 -17.09
N PRO A 382 14.86 -12.66 -17.53
CA PRO A 382 15.38 -12.42 -18.89
C PRO A 382 14.41 -12.83 -20.02
N ARG A 383 13.49 -13.75 -19.73
CA ARG A 383 12.51 -14.27 -20.71
C ARG A 383 11.51 -13.21 -21.14
N PHE A 384 11.23 -12.20 -20.31
CA PHE A 384 10.14 -11.25 -20.57
C PHE A 384 10.39 -9.82 -20.06
N LEU A 385 11.23 -9.62 -19.05
CA LEU A 385 11.37 -8.34 -18.36
C LEU A 385 12.38 -7.43 -19.08
N ASP A 386 12.00 -6.17 -19.29
CA ASP A 386 12.85 -5.19 -19.98
C ASP A 386 13.44 -4.15 -19.02
N ALA A 387 12.66 -3.72 -18.01
CA ALA A 387 13.10 -2.80 -16.98
C ALA A 387 12.53 -3.18 -15.61
N ILE A 388 13.26 -2.84 -14.55
CA ILE A 388 12.83 -2.98 -13.17
C ILE A 388 13.22 -1.74 -12.38
N THR A 389 12.30 -1.23 -11.57
CA THR A 389 12.65 -0.37 -10.44
C THR A 389 12.59 -1.21 -9.16
N VAL A 390 13.68 -1.19 -8.38
CA VAL A 390 13.75 -1.88 -7.09
C VAL A 390 13.61 -0.87 -5.97
N ASP A 391 12.58 -1.06 -5.15
CA ASP A 391 12.10 -0.12 -4.16
C ASP A 391 12.54 -0.48 -2.74
N PHE A 392 13.60 0.18 -2.30
CA PHE A 392 14.01 0.20 -0.91
C PHE A 392 13.08 1.07 -0.08
N LYS A 393 13.03 0.77 1.21
CA LYS A 393 12.39 1.58 2.23
C LYS A 393 13.40 1.79 3.35
N GLY A 394 13.62 3.03 3.75
CA GLY A 394 14.61 3.38 4.75
C GLY A 394 16.02 2.87 4.41
N SER A 395 16.40 2.96 3.12
CA SER A 395 17.68 2.49 2.59
C SER A 395 18.02 1.02 2.89
N GLY A 396 17.01 0.19 3.16
CA GLY A 396 17.18 -1.22 3.51
C GLY A 396 17.78 -1.44 4.91
N GLU A 397 17.69 -0.47 5.80
CA GLU A 397 18.23 -0.59 7.16
C GLU A 397 17.56 -1.74 7.92
N THR A 398 18.37 -2.63 8.50
CA THR A 398 17.89 -3.85 9.17
C THR A 398 16.86 -3.59 10.27
N GLU A 399 17.05 -2.57 11.11
CA GLU A 399 16.10 -2.26 12.18
C GLU A 399 14.77 -1.76 11.62
N PHE A 400 14.82 -0.88 10.61
CA PHE A 400 13.66 -0.41 9.90
C PHE A 400 12.89 -1.55 9.23
N VAL A 401 13.54 -2.35 8.39
CA VAL A 401 12.86 -3.41 7.63
C VAL A 401 12.32 -4.54 8.52
N ARG A 402 12.98 -4.84 9.65
CA ARG A 402 12.45 -5.78 10.65
C ARG A 402 11.18 -5.26 11.29
N LYS A 403 11.20 -3.99 11.72
CA LYS A 403 10.11 -3.41 12.51
C LYS A 403 8.89 -3.05 11.67
N TYR A 404 9.10 -2.43 10.52
CA TYR A 404 8.03 -1.81 9.73
C TYR A 404 7.59 -2.64 8.52
N ILE A 405 8.46 -3.52 8.00
CA ILE A 405 8.19 -4.35 6.81
C ILE A 405 7.97 -5.83 7.17
N GLY A 406 8.62 -6.27 8.26
CA GLY A 406 8.54 -7.64 8.76
C GLY A 406 9.41 -8.63 8.00
N ILE A 407 10.56 -8.21 7.45
CA ILE A 407 11.60 -9.09 6.88
C ILE A 407 12.85 -9.10 7.79
N PRO A 408 13.64 -10.20 7.84
CA PRO A 408 14.80 -10.28 8.72
C PRO A 408 15.92 -9.29 8.42
N ASN A 409 16.14 -8.95 7.15
CA ASN A 409 17.09 -7.94 6.66
C ASN A 409 16.82 -7.67 5.17
N ALA A 410 17.54 -6.72 4.59
CA ALA A 410 17.46 -6.38 3.17
C ALA A 410 18.49 -7.11 2.30
N ASP A 411 19.36 -7.96 2.86
CA ASP A 411 20.45 -8.65 2.14
C ASP A 411 19.98 -9.36 0.85
N PRO A 412 18.83 -10.05 0.82
CA PRO A 412 18.32 -10.67 -0.42
C PRO A 412 18.04 -9.68 -1.55
N ILE A 413 17.73 -8.42 -1.24
CA ILE A 413 17.47 -7.36 -2.24
C ILE A 413 18.78 -7.01 -2.96
N PHE A 414 19.87 -6.87 -2.20
CA PHE A 414 21.20 -6.60 -2.76
C PHE A 414 21.69 -7.77 -3.63
N ASP A 415 21.46 -9.01 -3.20
CA ASP A 415 21.77 -10.20 -3.99
C ASP A 415 20.93 -10.29 -5.27
N THR A 416 19.65 -9.95 -5.19
CA THR A 416 18.75 -9.86 -6.35
C THR A 416 19.27 -8.87 -7.38
N LEU A 417 19.65 -7.67 -6.97
CA LEU A 417 20.20 -6.64 -7.86
C LEU A 417 21.46 -7.09 -8.60
N LYS A 418 22.42 -7.71 -7.89
CA LYS A 418 23.64 -8.26 -8.52
C LYS A 418 23.28 -9.32 -9.56
N ARG A 419 22.34 -10.21 -9.26
CA ARG A 419 21.91 -11.27 -10.18
C ARG A 419 21.21 -10.71 -11.41
N ILE A 420 20.29 -9.76 -11.23
CA ILE A 420 19.60 -9.11 -12.35
C ILE A 420 20.62 -8.42 -13.26
N ARG A 421 21.56 -7.65 -12.68
CA ARG A 421 22.66 -7.03 -13.43
C ARG A 421 23.46 -8.06 -14.24
N ASP A 422 23.80 -9.19 -13.63
CA ASP A 422 24.60 -10.23 -14.28
C ASP A 422 23.88 -10.88 -15.47
N THR A 423 22.55 -10.83 -15.51
CA THR A 423 21.79 -11.28 -16.69
C THR A 423 21.99 -10.36 -17.91
N LYS A 424 22.33 -9.08 -17.69
CA LYS A 424 22.44 -8.02 -18.71
C LYS A 424 21.18 -7.82 -19.57
N ALA A 425 20.06 -8.40 -19.17
CA ALA A 425 18.81 -8.40 -19.95
C ALA A 425 17.86 -7.28 -19.53
N THR A 426 18.01 -6.77 -18.30
CA THR A 426 17.04 -5.88 -17.66
C THR A 426 17.70 -4.55 -17.29
N HIS A 427 17.08 -3.44 -17.66
CA HIS A 427 17.45 -2.10 -17.16
C HIS A 427 17.05 -1.96 -15.69
N ILE A 428 17.94 -1.45 -14.84
CA ILE A 428 17.71 -1.33 -13.40
C ILE A 428 17.67 0.16 -13.02
N GLU A 429 16.64 0.55 -12.28
CA GLU A 429 16.62 1.79 -11.50
C GLU A 429 16.32 1.46 -10.03
N ILE A 430 16.74 2.36 -9.13
CA ILE A 430 16.57 2.20 -7.69
C ILE A 430 15.65 3.28 -7.17
N THR A 431 14.68 2.91 -6.35
CA THR A 431 13.92 3.87 -5.53
C THR A 431 14.14 3.60 -4.07
N ASP A 432 14.08 4.64 -3.25
CA ASP A 432 14.16 4.53 -1.80
C ASP A 432 13.14 5.48 -1.17
N LEU A 433 12.12 4.93 -0.51
CA LEU A 433 11.17 5.73 0.26
C LEU A 433 11.77 6.07 1.61
N ILE A 434 12.06 7.35 1.81
CA ILE A 434 12.69 7.84 3.03
C ILE A 434 11.61 8.18 4.04
N VAL A 435 11.53 7.41 5.12
CA VAL A 435 10.57 7.69 6.21
C VAL A 435 11.30 8.51 7.27
N PRO A 436 10.86 9.75 7.55
CA PRO A 436 11.59 10.59 8.49
C PRO A 436 11.62 9.96 9.89
N GLN A 437 12.68 10.24 10.65
CA GLN A 437 12.96 9.77 12.02
C GLN A 437 13.32 8.29 12.18
N VAL A 438 12.88 7.41 11.27
CA VAL A 438 13.07 5.95 11.42
C VAL A 438 13.67 5.26 10.22
N GLY A 439 13.65 5.90 9.05
CA GLY A 439 14.16 5.39 7.79
C GLY A 439 14.82 6.51 6.98
N ASP A 440 15.50 7.43 7.65
CA ASP A 440 16.19 8.59 7.08
C ASP A 440 17.67 8.68 7.52
N SER A 441 18.24 7.54 7.88
CA SER A 441 19.66 7.41 8.26
C SER A 441 20.57 7.68 7.06
N LEU A 442 21.34 8.77 7.12
CA LEU A 442 22.32 9.11 6.08
C LEU A 442 23.44 8.07 5.95
N ASP A 443 23.79 7.36 7.03
CA ASP A 443 24.75 6.26 6.98
C ASP A 443 24.19 5.06 6.20
N ALA A 444 22.90 4.76 6.37
CA ALA A 444 22.22 3.74 5.59
C ALA A 444 22.13 4.15 4.11
N ALA A 445 21.77 5.40 3.84
CA ALA A 445 21.75 5.97 2.50
C ALA A 445 23.12 5.92 1.82
N ARG A 446 24.20 6.18 2.57
CA ARG A 446 25.59 6.07 2.08
C ARG A 446 25.95 4.64 1.71
N ARG A 447 25.61 3.66 2.55
CA ARG A 447 25.83 2.24 2.25
C ARG A 447 25.07 1.79 1.01
N LEU A 448 23.79 2.16 0.89
CA LEU A 448 22.99 1.86 -0.30
C LEU A 448 23.58 2.51 -1.55
N SER A 449 23.89 3.81 -1.48
CA SER A 449 24.43 4.56 -2.62
C SER A 449 25.79 4.02 -3.07
N LYS A 450 26.66 3.69 -2.12
CA LYS A 450 27.95 3.05 -2.40
C LYS A 450 27.78 1.69 -3.06
N PHE A 451 26.85 0.86 -2.57
CA PHE A 451 26.53 -0.41 -3.22
C PHE A 451 26.06 -0.19 -4.66
N VAL A 452 25.14 0.74 -4.90
CA VAL A 452 24.64 1.03 -6.25
C VAL A 452 25.78 1.48 -7.16
N HIS A 453 26.66 2.36 -6.67
CA HIS A 453 27.84 2.80 -7.42
C HIS A 453 28.79 1.63 -7.75
N ASP A 454 29.18 0.86 -6.75
CA ASP A 454 30.22 -0.17 -6.88
C ASP A 454 29.73 -1.40 -7.66
N GLU A 455 28.46 -1.78 -7.48
CA GLU A 455 27.91 -3.00 -8.08
C GLU A 455 27.12 -2.72 -9.37
N LEU A 456 26.36 -1.63 -9.47
CA LEU A 456 25.52 -1.33 -10.64
C LEU A 456 26.14 -0.27 -11.56
N GLY A 457 27.02 0.58 -11.01
CA GLY A 457 27.77 1.60 -11.74
C GLY A 457 27.24 3.03 -11.50
N PRO A 458 28.07 4.05 -11.75
CA PRO A 458 27.78 5.46 -11.44
C PRO A 458 26.63 6.06 -12.27
N ASP A 459 26.26 5.38 -13.35
CA ASP A 459 25.22 5.79 -14.28
C ASP A 459 23.84 5.21 -13.91
N THR A 460 23.74 4.38 -12.86
CA THR A 460 22.47 3.81 -12.38
C THR A 460 21.60 4.89 -11.73
N PRO A 461 20.36 5.12 -12.21
CA PRO A 461 19.43 6.04 -11.57
C PRO A 461 19.03 5.62 -10.16
N ILE A 462 19.05 6.56 -9.22
CA ILE A 462 18.49 6.39 -7.88
C ILE A 462 17.52 7.54 -7.55
N HIS A 463 16.37 7.20 -6.99
CA HIS A 463 15.30 8.12 -6.64
C HIS A 463 15.03 8.08 -5.13
N PHE A 464 15.24 9.18 -4.42
CA PHE A 464 14.80 9.33 -3.04
C PHE A 464 13.38 9.90 -3.02
N LEU A 465 12.44 9.10 -2.54
CA LEU A 465 11.02 9.40 -2.61
C LEU A 465 10.54 9.99 -1.29
N ARG A 466 9.78 11.08 -1.38
CA ARG A 466 9.04 11.59 -0.22
C ARG A 466 8.02 10.55 0.22
N PHE A 467 8.12 10.15 1.48
CA PHE A 467 7.08 9.49 2.24
C PHE A 467 5.91 10.45 2.45
N HIS A 468 4.71 9.95 2.19
CA HIS A 468 3.47 10.56 2.65
C HIS A 468 2.90 9.64 3.75
N PRO A 469 2.44 10.19 4.89
CA PRO A 469 1.89 9.39 5.97
C PRO A 469 0.65 8.65 5.49
N ASP A 470 0.82 7.33 5.33
CA ASP A 470 -0.20 6.39 4.93
C ASP A 470 -0.01 5.07 5.64
N TYR A 471 -1.11 4.34 5.83
CA TYR A 471 -1.10 3.11 6.60
C TYR A 471 -0.35 3.26 7.93
N LYS A 472 0.19 2.17 8.40
CA LYS A 472 0.65 1.84 9.73
C LYS A 472 1.89 2.62 10.19
N MET A 473 2.17 3.73 9.51
CA MET A 473 3.33 4.62 9.63
C MET A 473 2.90 6.08 9.67
N MET A 474 1.69 6.34 10.18
CA MET A 474 1.18 7.69 10.23
C MET A 474 2.10 8.60 11.07
N GLU A 475 2.88 8.04 12.04
CA GLU A 475 3.66 8.72 13.11
C GLU A 475 4.56 9.81 12.58
N PHE A 476 5.09 9.50 11.42
CA PHE A 476 6.10 10.26 10.74
C PHE A 476 5.41 11.32 9.89
N PRO A 477 5.89 12.58 9.87
CA PRO A 477 5.40 13.55 8.90
C PRO A 477 5.75 13.11 7.47
N SER A 478 5.23 13.83 6.48
CA SER A 478 5.82 13.71 5.14
C SER A 478 7.31 14.01 5.20
N THR A 479 8.14 13.30 4.42
CA THR A 479 9.59 13.54 4.44
C THR A 479 9.89 14.99 4.08
N PRO A 480 10.60 15.73 4.95
CA PRO A 480 11.03 17.08 4.64
C PRO A 480 11.90 17.11 3.37
N VAL A 481 11.85 18.22 2.61
CA VAL A 481 12.66 18.35 1.38
C VAL A 481 14.14 18.24 1.71
N GLU A 482 14.56 18.92 2.76
CA GLU A 482 15.93 18.99 3.25
C GLU A 482 16.48 17.61 3.61
N THR A 483 15.65 16.71 4.14
CA THR A 483 16.04 15.31 4.41
C THR A 483 16.33 14.60 3.09
N LEU A 484 15.48 14.74 2.08
CA LEU A 484 15.67 14.13 0.76
C LEU A 484 16.89 14.73 0.04
N GLU A 485 17.11 16.03 0.15
CA GLU A 485 18.29 16.71 -0.39
C GLU A 485 19.58 16.21 0.24
N ALA A 486 19.59 15.95 1.56
CA ALA A 486 20.73 15.37 2.25
C ALA A 486 21.03 13.94 1.75
N HIS A 487 20.01 13.10 1.54
CA HIS A 487 20.19 11.77 0.94
C HIS A 487 20.74 11.87 -0.50
N CYS A 488 20.24 12.83 -1.28
CA CYS A 488 20.74 13.08 -2.63
C CYS A 488 22.20 13.56 -2.63
N ALA A 489 22.61 14.38 -1.67
CA ALA A 489 23.98 14.84 -1.54
C ALA A 489 24.92 13.66 -1.24
N VAL A 490 24.55 12.80 -0.28
CA VAL A 490 25.29 11.56 0.04
C VAL A 490 25.45 10.68 -1.19
N ALA A 491 24.37 10.44 -1.95
CA ALA A 491 24.45 9.63 -3.17
C ALA A 491 25.41 10.20 -4.23
N LYS A 492 25.43 11.53 -4.39
CA LYS A 492 26.35 12.22 -5.31
C LYS A 492 27.80 12.16 -4.81
N GLU A 493 28.03 12.26 -3.50
CA GLU A 493 29.36 12.10 -2.89
C GLU A 493 29.95 10.71 -3.16
N GLU A 494 29.11 9.66 -3.13
CA GLU A 494 29.50 8.30 -3.51
C GLU A 494 29.71 8.11 -5.02
N GLY A 495 29.50 9.16 -5.84
CA GLY A 495 29.81 9.16 -7.27
C GLY A 495 28.64 8.85 -8.20
N LEU A 496 27.42 8.70 -7.68
CA LEU A 496 26.23 8.52 -8.53
C LEU A 496 25.90 9.80 -9.29
N ARG A 497 25.73 9.68 -10.62
CA ARG A 497 25.52 10.83 -11.51
C ARG A 497 24.06 11.20 -11.69
N TYR A 498 23.14 10.25 -11.52
CA TYR A 498 21.71 10.41 -11.76
C TYR A 498 20.93 10.15 -10.49
N VAL A 499 20.83 11.20 -9.68
CA VAL A 499 20.18 11.19 -8.37
C VAL A 499 18.96 12.11 -8.40
N TYR A 500 17.80 11.56 -8.06
CA TYR A 500 16.51 12.24 -8.18
C TYR A 500 15.78 12.36 -6.85
N ILE A 501 14.92 13.38 -6.77
CA ILE A 501 13.87 13.46 -5.74
C ILE A 501 12.53 13.17 -6.40
N GLY A 502 11.82 12.18 -5.88
CA GLY A 502 10.45 11.86 -6.30
C GLY A 502 9.40 12.32 -5.28
N ASN A 503 8.15 12.40 -5.72
CA ASN A 503 6.99 12.86 -4.92
C ASN A 503 7.10 14.31 -4.40
N VAL A 504 7.90 15.14 -5.06
CA VAL A 504 8.03 16.59 -4.78
C VAL A 504 7.98 17.34 -6.11
N ALA A 505 6.77 17.53 -6.66
CA ALA A 505 6.59 18.15 -7.98
C ALA A 505 7.19 19.57 -8.03
N GLY A 506 7.94 19.86 -9.10
CA GLY A 506 8.61 21.14 -9.32
C GLY A 506 9.99 21.25 -8.67
N HIS A 507 10.45 20.21 -7.97
CA HIS A 507 11.78 20.21 -7.35
C HIS A 507 12.89 20.11 -8.42
N PRO A 508 13.99 20.88 -8.36
CA PRO A 508 15.05 20.84 -9.38
C PRO A 508 15.64 19.44 -9.64
N LEU A 509 15.72 18.61 -8.60
CA LEU A 509 16.21 17.22 -8.70
C LEU A 509 15.20 16.23 -9.34
N GLU A 510 14.07 16.69 -9.90
CA GLU A 510 13.23 15.86 -10.79
C GLU A 510 13.76 15.87 -12.25
N HIS A 511 14.67 16.80 -12.58
CA HIS A 511 15.28 16.92 -13.90
C HIS A 511 16.47 15.96 -14.06
N THR A 512 16.71 15.53 -15.30
CA THR A 512 17.96 14.84 -15.65
C THR A 512 19.00 15.87 -16.08
N TYR A 513 20.14 15.92 -15.40
CA TYR A 513 21.26 16.80 -15.70
C TYR A 513 22.37 16.06 -16.45
N CYS A 514 23.04 16.76 -17.36
CA CYS A 514 24.18 16.21 -18.09
C CYS A 514 25.42 16.16 -17.17
N PRO A 515 26.06 15.00 -16.96
CA PRO A 515 27.23 14.91 -16.07
C PRO A 515 28.45 15.67 -16.59
N GLY A 516 28.55 15.90 -17.91
CA GLY A 516 29.70 16.60 -18.50
C GLY A 516 29.67 18.13 -18.36
N CYS A 517 28.50 18.77 -18.33
CA CYS A 517 28.41 20.25 -18.33
C CYS A 517 27.35 20.82 -17.38
N GLY A 518 26.65 19.98 -16.61
CA GLY A 518 25.63 20.39 -15.65
C GLY A 518 24.35 20.97 -16.25
N ALA A 519 24.21 21.03 -17.59
CA ALA A 519 22.99 21.52 -18.21
C ALA A 519 21.83 20.51 -18.05
N ILE A 520 20.61 21.03 -17.96
CA ILE A 520 19.40 20.18 -18.00
C ILE A 520 19.34 19.47 -19.35
N ALA A 521 19.37 18.14 -19.31
CA ALA A 521 19.23 17.26 -20.47
C ALA A 521 17.77 16.88 -20.71
N VAL A 522 17.03 16.59 -19.63
CA VAL A 522 15.58 16.34 -19.66
C VAL A 522 14.93 17.16 -18.54
N ARG A 523 14.01 18.05 -18.91
CA ARG A 523 13.25 18.87 -17.96
C ARG A 523 11.92 18.21 -17.68
N ARG A 524 11.54 18.18 -16.40
CA ARG A 524 10.27 17.60 -15.94
C ARG A 524 9.49 18.57 -15.06
N TYR A 525 8.22 18.25 -14.84
CA TYR A 525 7.40 18.81 -13.77
C TYR A 525 6.51 17.66 -13.26
N GLY A 526 6.83 17.10 -12.09
CA GLY A 526 6.25 15.83 -11.67
C GLY A 526 6.57 14.71 -12.67
N PHE A 527 5.54 14.06 -13.23
CA PHE A 527 5.70 12.95 -14.18
C PHE A 527 5.76 13.38 -15.65
N ASP A 528 5.61 14.68 -15.94
CA ASP A 528 5.57 15.19 -17.30
C ASP A 528 6.94 15.66 -17.78
N ILE A 529 7.29 15.29 -19.02
CA ILE A 529 8.50 15.79 -19.69
C ILE A 529 8.16 17.11 -20.39
N THR A 530 8.70 18.21 -19.88
CA THR A 530 8.48 19.57 -20.40
C THR A 530 9.61 20.05 -21.31
N GLY A 531 10.72 19.32 -21.39
CA GLY A 531 11.81 19.64 -22.31
C GLY A 531 12.78 18.49 -22.55
N TRP A 532 13.26 18.36 -23.80
CA TRP A 532 14.18 17.32 -24.26
C TRP A 532 15.37 17.91 -25.02
N TYR A 533 16.54 17.91 -24.38
CA TYR A 533 17.75 18.56 -24.85
C TYR A 533 18.86 17.56 -25.20
N LEU A 534 18.45 16.40 -25.73
CA LEU A 534 19.34 15.35 -26.22
C LEU A 534 19.22 15.17 -27.74
N ASP A 535 20.33 14.84 -28.39
CA ASP A 535 20.35 14.49 -29.81
C ASP A 535 19.75 13.08 -30.06
N ARG A 536 19.78 12.63 -31.32
CA ARG A 536 19.22 11.31 -31.70
C ARG A 536 20.01 10.12 -31.15
N GLN A 537 21.20 10.36 -30.59
CA GLN A 537 22.07 9.36 -29.97
C GLN A 537 22.11 9.52 -28.44
N ASN A 538 21.13 10.22 -27.86
CA ASN A 538 21.05 10.53 -26.43
C ASN A 538 22.29 11.26 -25.87
N ARG A 539 22.94 12.09 -26.69
CA ARG A 539 24.01 12.99 -26.25
C ARG A 539 23.48 14.36 -25.91
N CYS A 540 24.05 14.98 -24.88
CA CYS A 540 23.73 16.35 -24.50
C CYS A 540 23.94 17.30 -25.68
N LYS A 541 22.91 18.06 -26.07
CA LYS A 541 23.02 19.05 -27.16
C LYS A 541 24.01 20.18 -26.88
N LYS A 542 24.40 20.40 -25.62
CA LYS A 542 25.34 21.47 -25.23
C LYS A 542 26.81 21.05 -25.32
N CYS A 543 27.17 19.86 -24.85
CA CYS A 543 28.57 19.42 -24.75
C CYS A 543 28.87 18.07 -25.40
N GLY A 544 27.87 17.39 -25.96
CA GLY A 544 28.05 16.09 -26.64
C GLY A 544 28.26 14.88 -25.72
N THR A 545 28.24 15.05 -24.39
CA THR A 545 28.35 13.94 -23.45
C THR A 545 27.19 12.96 -23.64
N PRO A 546 27.45 11.64 -23.83
CA PRO A 546 26.40 10.64 -23.90
C PRO A 546 25.73 10.48 -22.53
N LEU A 547 24.40 10.37 -22.51
CA LEU A 547 23.62 10.00 -21.33
C LEU A 547 23.14 8.55 -21.47
N PRO A 548 23.08 7.78 -20.37
CA PRO A 548 22.70 6.37 -20.34
C PRO A 548 21.18 6.19 -20.44
N ILE A 549 20.56 6.84 -21.42
CA ILE A 549 19.13 6.69 -21.70
C ILE A 549 18.94 5.62 -22.78
N VAL A 550 18.08 4.66 -22.50
CA VAL A 550 17.67 3.60 -23.42
C VAL A 550 16.41 4.05 -24.17
N GLY A 551 16.46 4.02 -25.51
CA GLY A 551 15.36 4.47 -26.37
C GLY A 551 15.38 5.98 -26.64
N SER A 552 14.29 6.49 -27.20
CA SER A 552 14.09 7.92 -27.48
C SER A 552 12.86 8.43 -26.73
N LEU A 553 12.66 9.75 -26.70
CA LEU A 553 11.40 10.33 -26.21
C LEU A 553 10.22 9.77 -27.01
N GLU A 554 9.32 9.08 -26.33
CA GLU A 554 8.13 8.49 -26.95
C GLU A 554 7.16 9.57 -27.40
N LYS A 555 6.42 9.30 -28.48
CA LYS A 555 5.47 10.27 -29.06
C LYS A 555 4.32 10.59 -28.11
N THR A 556 3.97 9.65 -27.24
CA THR A 556 2.87 9.72 -26.27
C THR A 556 3.18 10.61 -25.07
N PHE A 557 4.36 11.20 -24.95
CA PHE A 557 4.77 11.97 -23.77
C PHE A 557 3.88 13.17 -23.44
N LYS A 558 3.06 13.63 -24.40
CA LYS A 558 2.08 14.71 -24.27
C LYS A 558 0.63 14.23 -24.16
N ASP A 559 0.39 12.93 -24.29
CA ASP A 559 -0.95 12.38 -24.21
C ASP A 559 -1.44 12.38 -22.76
N ASP A 560 -2.74 12.21 -22.58
CA ASP A 560 -3.25 11.81 -21.27
C ASP A 560 -2.78 10.38 -20.97
N ARG A 561 -1.96 10.28 -19.93
CA ARG A 561 -1.33 9.04 -19.48
C ARG A 561 -1.73 8.68 -18.05
N PHE A 562 -2.76 9.29 -17.47
CA PHE A 562 -3.16 9.04 -16.09
C PHE A 562 -4.67 8.84 -15.96
N TYR A 563 -5.11 7.58 -16.03
CA TYR A 563 -6.51 7.23 -15.84
C TYR A 563 -6.69 5.75 -15.51
N SER A 564 -7.83 5.42 -14.90
CA SER A 564 -8.17 4.03 -14.59
C SER A 564 -8.92 3.37 -15.74
N VAL A 565 -8.67 2.08 -15.93
CA VAL A 565 -9.32 1.24 -16.96
C VAL A 565 -10.14 0.13 -16.31
N LEU A 566 -9.61 -0.49 -15.27
CA LEU A 566 -10.27 -1.55 -14.51
C LEU A 566 -10.37 -1.14 -13.05
N HIS A 567 -11.61 -1.07 -12.55
CA HIS A 567 -11.90 -0.94 -11.13
C HIS A 567 -12.65 -2.19 -10.67
N HIS A 568 -12.05 -2.99 -9.80
CA HIS A 568 -12.82 -3.83 -8.90
C HIS A 568 -13.34 -2.94 -7.78
N GLY A 569 -14.66 -2.79 -7.75
CA GLY A 569 -15.38 -2.02 -6.73
C GLY A 569 -15.42 -2.70 -5.38
#